data_AF-A0A259CHI7-F1
#
_entry.id   AF-A0A259CHI7-F1
#
_cell.length_a   1.000
_cell.length_b   1.000
_cell.length_c   1.000
_cell.angle_alpha   90.00
_cell.angle_beta   90.00
_cell.angle_gamma   90.00
#
_symmetry.space_group_name_H-M   'P 1'
#
loop_
_entity.id
_entity.type
_entity.pdbx_description
1 polymer ?
#
loop_
_entity_poly.entity_id
_entity_poly.type
_entity_poly.pdbx_seq_one_letter_code
_entity_poly.pdbx_strand_id
1 'polypeptide(L)'
;MRSYPAVLAYQACALGLQTAERWQALHSFMSIEVENRRTRTERLLDIVGPSTWDGSKKDYWQNMPEMDRRYTPFLDHLVDGAFGKWCGTFLPPRSSISDVFLLAEGITAIRYIEATEKTQLQEVMSQPSTGRNYLWAPVGRAGWAWEYHERLSKRFDDDNFIAVLAKAGFGRGDPEIIKLAIESHKRVLGSLHWR
;
A
#
# COMPACT_ATOMS: atom_id res chain seq x y z
N MET A 1 2.81 7.36 18.85
CA MET A 1 4.29 7.26 18.77
C MET A 1 4.90 5.98 19.36
N ARG A 2 4.43 5.40 20.47
CA ARG A 2 5.06 4.21 21.10
C ARG A 2 5.20 2.98 20.16
N SER A 3 4.32 2.83 19.17
CA SER A 3 4.36 1.74 18.18
C SER A 3 5.14 2.09 16.92
N TYR A 4 5.77 3.26 16.82
CA TYR A 4 6.53 3.67 15.63
C TYR A 4 7.66 2.70 15.26
N PRO A 5 8.44 2.13 16.20
CA PRO A 5 9.43 1.11 15.87
C PRO A 5 8.83 -0.12 15.19
N ALA A 6 7.62 -0.53 15.59
CA ALA A 6 6.93 -1.66 14.96
C ALA A 6 6.51 -1.33 13.51
N VAL A 7 6.12 -0.09 13.25
CA VAL A 7 5.83 0.39 11.88
C VAL A 7 7.10 0.36 11.03
N LEU A 8 8.22 0.86 11.54
CA LEU A 8 9.50 0.79 10.82
C LEU A 8 9.91 -0.65 10.52
N ALA A 9 9.81 -1.55 11.49
CA ALA A 9 10.10 -2.97 11.29
C ALA A 9 9.17 -3.61 10.24
N TYR A 10 7.87 -3.31 10.30
CA TYR A 10 6.90 -3.77 9.31
C TYR A 10 7.25 -3.31 7.91
N GLN A 11 7.53 -2.01 7.73
CA GLN A 11 7.89 -1.45 6.43
C GLN A 11 9.18 -2.06 5.89
N ALA A 12 10.22 -2.18 6.72
CA ALA A 12 11.48 -2.80 6.33
C ALA A 12 11.29 -4.24 5.83
N CYS A 13 10.51 -5.05 6.57
CA CYS A 13 10.20 -6.42 6.18
C CYS A 13 9.37 -6.48 4.89
N ALA A 14 8.31 -5.68 4.78
CA ALA A 14 7.45 -5.66 3.60
C ALA A 14 8.22 -5.25 2.34
N LEU A 15 9.04 -4.20 2.42
CA LEU A 15 9.89 -3.73 1.32
C LEU A 15 10.97 -4.76 0.96
N GLY A 16 11.59 -5.40 1.97
CA GLY A 16 12.58 -6.46 1.75
C GLY A 16 11.98 -7.68 1.04
N LEU A 17 10.80 -8.13 1.48
CA LEU A 17 10.10 -9.25 0.84
C LEU A 17 9.66 -8.90 -0.59
N GLN A 18 9.16 -7.68 -0.82
CA GLN A 18 8.80 -7.19 -2.14
C GLN A 18 9.99 -7.14 -3.09
N THR A 19 11.11 -6.56 -2.64
CA THR A 19 12.32 -6.39 -3.47
C THR A 19 13.03 -7.71 -3.75
N ALA A 20 12.89 -8.70 -2.87
CA ALA A 20 13.32 -10.08 -3.09
C ALA A 20 12.28 -10.91 -3.88
N GLU A 21 11.19 -10.31 -4.35
CA GLU A 21 10.09 -10.96 -5.09
C GLU A 21 9.50 -12.17 -4.35
N ARG A 22 9.54 -12.15 -3.01
CA ARG A 22 8.98 -13.21 -2.14
C ARG A 22 7.50 -12.96 -1.91
N TRP A 23 6.72 -12.93 -3.00
CA TRP A 23 5.31 -12.52 -3.00
C TRP A 23 4.44 -13.34 -2.04
N GLN A 24 4.63 -14.66 -1.97
CA GLN A 24 3.85 -15.52 -1.06
C GLN A 24 4.15 -15.22 0.41
N ALA A 25 5.42 -14.99 0.73
CA ALA A 25 5.82 -14.61 2.08
C ALA A 25 5.31 -13.20 2.43
N LEU A 26 5.32 -12.27 1.47
CA LEU A 26 4.73 -10.94 1.64
C LEU A 26 3.23 -11.01 1.92
N HIS A 27 2.49 -11.80 1.13
CA HIS A 27 1.06 -12.03 1.33
C HIS A 27 0.77 -12.59 2.73
N SER A 28 1.51 -13.62 3.12
CA SER A 28 1.38 -14.25 4.45
C SER A 28 1.73 -13.27 5.57
N PHE A 29 2.82 -12.50 5.41
CA PHE A 29 3.28 -11.50 6.38
C PHE A 29 2.25 -10.41 6.65
N MET A 30 1.63 -9.87 5.60
CA MET A 30 0.56 -8.87 5.73
C MET A 30 -0.71 -9.44 6.40
N SER A 31 -0.87 -10.76 6.38
CA SER A 31 -2.02 -11.48 6.94
C SER A 31 -1.81 -11.93 8.38
N ILE A 32 -0.61 -11.75 8.95
CA ILE A 32 -0.31 -12.16 10.32
C ILE A 32 -1.29 -11.46 11.26
N GLU A 33 -1.99 -12.25 12.05
CA GLU A 33 -2.85 -11.74 13.10
C GLU A 33 -2.03 -11.49 14.37
N VAL A 34 -2.27 -10.36 15.01
CA VAL A 34 -1.61 -9.98 16.26
C VAL A 34 -2.68 -9.75 17.31
N GLU A 35 -2.50 -10.39 18.46
CA GLU A 35 -3.34 -10.14 19.63
C GLU A 35 -2.88 -8.85 20.31
N ASN A 36 -3.79 -7.88 20.45
CA ASN A 36 -3.51 -6.68 21.22
C ASN A 36 -3.84 -6.89 22.71
N ARG A 37 -3.37 -5.97 23.58
CA ARG A 37 -3.59 -6.03 25.04
C ARG A 37 -5.06 -6.07 25.49
N ARG A 38 -6.01 -5.85 24.57
CA ARG A 38 -7.45 -5.89 24.80
C ARG A 38 -8.11 -7.12 24.17
N THR A 39 -7.34 -8.19 23.94
CA THR A 39 -7.77 -9.49 23.37
C THR A 39 -8.51 -9.36 22.05
N ARG A 40 -8.20 -8.31 21.26
CA ARG A 40 -8.67 -8.21 19.88
C ARG A 40 -7.57 -8.71 18.97
N THR A 41 -7.94 -9.64 18.10
CA THR A 41 -7.12 -10.14 17.01
C THR A 41 -7.30 -9.22 15.82
N GLU A 42 -6.22 -8.55 15.41
CA GLU A 42 -6.22 -7.61 14.29
C GLU A 42 -5.07 -8.00 13.34
N ARG A 43 -5.26 -7.82 12.02
CA ARG A 43 -4.20 -8.11 11.05
C ARG A 43 -3.08 -7.09 11.21
N LEU A 44 -1.83 -7.53 11.07
CA LEU A 44 -0.64 -6.68 11.19
C LEU A 44 -0.73 -5.47 10.24
N LEU A 45 -1.20 -5.69 9.01
CA LEU A 45 -1.46 -4.63 8.04
C LEU A 45 -2.41 -3.56 8.58
N ASP A 46 -3.45 -3.91 9.33
CA ASP A 46 -4.45 -2.96 9.82
C ASP A 46 -3.93 -2.14 11.02
N ILE A 47 -2.96 -2.67 11.77
CA ILE A 47 -2.42 -2.01 12.98
C ILE A 47 -1.23 -1.10 12.66
N VAL A 48 -0.31 -1.56 11.82
CA VAL A 48 0.99 -0.91 11.57
C VAL A 48 1.24 -0.59 10.09
N GLY A 49 0.27 -0.83 9.22
CA GLY A 49 0.36 -0.45 7.82
C GLY A 49 0.52 1.06 7.65
N PRO A 50 1.11 1.48 6.51
CA PRO A 50 1.58 2.85 6.34
C PRO A 50 0.47 3.92 6.49
N SER A 51 -0.75 3.60 6.03
CA SER A 51 -1.90 4.52 6.11
C SER A 51 -3.03 4.00 7.02
N THR A 52 -2.82 2.86 7.68
CA THR A 52 -3.77 2.24 8.62
C THR A 52 -3.36 2.46 10.07
N TRP A 53 -2.06 2.65 10.33
CA TRP A 53 -1.56 2.97 11.66
C TRP A 53 -2.15 4.28 12.19
N ASP A 54 -2.78 4.26 13.37
CA ASP A 54 -3.41 5.45 13.97
C ASP A 54 -2.44 6.63 14.16
N GLY A 55 -1.15 6.35 14.32
CA GLY A 55 -0.11 7.37 14.42
C GLY A 55 0.25 8.04 13.09
N SER A 56 -0.27 7.60 11.95
CA SER A 56 -0.02 8.17 10.60
C SER A 56 -0.81 9.45 10.30
N LYS A 57 -1.72 9.85 11.20
CA LYS A 57 -2.58 11.05 11.03
C LYS A 57 -1.76 12.28 10.67
N LYS A 58 -2.19 12.98 9.62
CA LYS A 58 -1.53 14.18 9.08
C LYS A 58 -1.15 15.18 10.16
N ASP A 59 -2.05 15.46 11.11
CA ASP A 59 -1.85 16.47 12.16
C ASP A 59 -0.66 16.18 13.08
N TYR A 60 -0.26 14.92 13.24
CA TYR A 60 0.89 14.56 14.04
C TYR A 60 2.22 14.83 13.33
N TRP A 61 2.22 14.84 12.00
CA TRP A 61 3.44 14.89 11.19
C TRP A 61 3.62 16.22 10.46
N GLN A 62 2.54 16.96 10.18
CA GLN A 62 2.60 18.23 9.45
C GLN A 62 3.43 19.33 10.16
N ASN A 63 3.62 19.20 11.48
CA ASN A 63 4.43 20.14 12.26
C ASN A 63 5.92 19.78 12.30
N MET A 64 6.33 18.66 11.68
CA MET A 64 7.74 18.33 11.54
C MET A 64 8.41 19.24 10.51
N PRO A 65 9.74 19.50 10.64
CA PRO A 65 10.48 20.25 9.63
C PRO A 65 10.25 19.69 8.23
N GLU A 66 9.97 20.57 7.26
CA GLU A 66 9.79 20.25 5.83
C GLU A 66 8.52 19.43 5.47
N MET A 67 7.60 19.24 6.44
CA MET A 67 6.39 18.43 6.28
C MET A 67 5.08 19.24 6.24
N ASP A 68 5.14 20.55 6.45
CA ASP A 68 3.99 21.46 6.56
C ASP A 68 3.15 21.54 5.28
N ARG A 69 3.80 21.41 4.11
CA ARG A 69 3.14 21.47 2.79
C ARG A 69 2.85 20.10 2.17
N ARG A 70 3.12 19.02 2.89
CA ARG A 70 2.99 17.66 2.38
C ARG A 70 1.55 17.15 2.52
N TYR A 71 1.05 16.44 1.51
CA TYR A 71 -0.28 15.82 1.57
C TYR A 71 -0.28 14.56 2.46
N THR A 72 0.83 13.80 2.44
CA THR A 72 1.01 12.56 3.22
C THR A 72 2.29 12.61 4.05
N PRO A 73 2.41 13.56 5.00
CA PRO A 73 3.68 13.86 5.67
C PRO A 73 4.31 12.66 6.37
N PHE A 74 3.50 11.74 6.91
CA PHE A 74 4.03 10.51 7.51
C PHE A 74 4.74 9.62 6.49
N LEU A 75 4.12 9.39 5.33
CA LEU A 75 4.74 8.58 4.29
C LEU A 75 5.90 9.30 3.63
N ASP A 76 5.79 10.61 3.49
CA ASP A 76 6.91 11.41 3.01
C ASP A 76 8.12 11.32 3.94
N HIS A 77 7.89 11.31 5.26
CA HIS A 77 8.93 11.02 6.24
C HIS A 77 9.52 9.62 6.10
N LEU A 78 8.71 8.60 5.83
CA LEU A 78 9.22 7.23 5.62
C LEU A 78 10.08 7.14 4.36
N VAL A 79 9.63 7.72 3.24
CA VAL A 79 10.31 7.60 1.94
C VAL A 79 11.54 8.51 1.87
N ASP A 80 11.40 9.81 2.15
CA ASP A 80 12.50 10.77 1.96
C ASP A 80 13.43 10.82 3.19
N GLY A 81 12.89 10.48 4.37
CA GLY A 81 13.61 10.48 5.63
C GLY A 81 14.21 9.12 5.95
N ALA A 82 13.42 8.27 6.60
CA ALA A 82 13.90 7.01 7.19
C ALA A 82 14.53 6.09 6.14
N PHE A 83 13.73 5.61 5.19
CA PHE A 83 14.19 4.61 4.22
C PHE A 83 15.01 5.24 3.09
N GLY A 84 14.75 6.49 2.69
CA GLY A 84 15.59 7.20 1.72
C GLY A 84 17.05 7.31 2.17
N LYS A 85 17.29 7.43 3.48
CA LYS A 85 18.64 7.47 4.06
C LYS A 85 19.19 6.09 4.41
N TRP A 86 18.35 5.15 4.84
CA TRP A 86 18.79 3.84 5.33
C TRP A 86 18.90 2.76 4.24
N CYS A 87 18.12 2.85 3.16
CA CYS A 87 18.04 1.79 2.15
C CYS A 87 19.15 1.79 1.10
N GLY A 88 19.98 2.83 1.03
CA GLY A 88 21.07 2.95 0.05
C GLY A 88 22.04 1.76 0.06
N THR A 89 22.09 1.00 1.15
CA THR A 89 22.97 -0.17 1.33
C THR A 89 22.29 -1.53 1.05
N PHE A 90 20.96 -1.59 0.92
CA PHE A 90 20.23 -2.87 0.83
C PHE A 90 19.26 -2.96 -0.35
N LEU A 91 18.89 -1.84 -0.98
CA LEU A 91 18.13 -1.88 -2.22
C LEU A 91 19.03 -2.18 -3.42
N PRO A 92 18.51 -2.89 -4.45
CA PRO A 92 19.22 -3.05 -5.71
C PRO A 92 19.64 -1.67 -6.26
N PRO A 93 20.86 -1.51 -6.80
CA PRO A 93 21.42 -0.22 -7.22
C PRO A 93 20.61 0.57 -8.26
N ARG A 94 19.58 -0.04 -8.85
CA ARG A 94 18.74 0.53 -9.92
C ARG A 94 17.33 0.91 -9.46
N SER A 95 16.95 0.61 -8.22
CA SER A 95 15.61 0.86 -7.72
C SER A 95 15.54 2.19 -6.98
N SER A 96 14.72 3.13 -7.47
CA SER A 96 14.37 4.32 -6.70
C SER A 96 13.56 3.90 -5.47
N ILE A 97 13.92 4.38 -4.28
CA ILE A 97 13.14 4.12 -3.05
C ILE A 97 11.68 4.54 -3.22
N SER A 98 11.44 5.64 -3.95
CA SER A 98 10.10 6.11 -4.27
C SER A 98 9.33 5.05 -5.05
N ASP A 99 9.91 4.51 -6.13
CA ASP A 99 9.23 3.49 -6.95
C ASP A 99 8.93 2.21 -6.17
N VAL A 100 9.84 1.80 -5.27
CA VAL A 100 9.62 0.64 -4.38
C VAL A 100 8.43 0.89 -3.46
N PHE A 101 8.35 2.07 -2.85
CA PHE A 101 7.23 2.43 -1.98
C PHE A 101 5.91 2.55 -2.72
N LEU A 102 5.92 3.11 -3.94
CA LEU A 102 4.72 3.21 -4.75
C LEU A 102 4.19 1.83 -5.12
N LEU A 103 5.06 0.88 -5.49
CA LEU A 103 4.66 -0.51 -5.71
C LEU A 103 4.11 -1.15 -4.44
N ALA A 104 4.76 -0.92 -3.30
CA ALA A 104 4.30 -1.46 -2.01
C ALA A 104 2.92 -0.95 -1.63
N GLU A 105 2.60 0.30 -1.97
CA GLU A 105 1.28 0.87 -1.76
C GLU A 105 0.21 0.16 -2.60
N GLY A 106 0.47 -0.07 -3.89
CA GLY A 106 -0.44 -0.82 -4.77
C GLY A 106 -0.65 -2.27 -4.30
N ILE A 107 0.42 -2.97 -3.90
CA ILE A 107 0.33 -4.33 -3.35
C ILE A 107 -0.46 -4.36 -2.05
N THR A 108 -0.26 -3.37 -1.19
CA THR A 108 -1.02 -3.20 0.06
C THR A 108 -2.51 -2.98 -0.23
N ALA A 109 -2.84 -2.16 -1.22
CA ALA A 109 -4.22 -1.94 -1.62
C ALA A 109 -4.90 -3.22 -2.10
N ILE A 110 -4.22 -4.03 -2.93
CA ILE A 110 -4.71 -5.35 -3.36
C ILE A 110 -4.98 -6.23 -2.15
N ARG A 111 -4.02 -6.33 -1.22
CA ARG A 111 -4.15 -7.15 -0.01
C ARG A 111 -5.29 -6.69 0.91
N TYR A 112 -5.53 -5.39 0.97
CA TYR A 112 -6.61 -4.83 1.78
C TYR A 112 -7.98 -5.15 1.15
N ILE A 113 -8.10 -4.92 -0.16
CA ILE A 113 -9.34 -5.07 -0.91
C ILE A 113 -9.75 -6.54 -1.10
N GLU A 114 -8.81 -7.47 -1.23
CA GLU A 114 -9.14 -8.90 -1.43
C GLU A 114 -9.92 -9.54 -0.26
N ALA A 115 -9.99 -8.86 0.89
CA ALA A 115 -10.83 -9.26 2.02
C ALA A 115 -12.33 -9.01 1.76
N THR A 116 -12.67 -8.21 0.76
CA THR A 116 -14.03 -7.99 0.30
C THR A 116 -14.50 -9.11 -0.62
N GLU A 117 -15.80 -9.42 -0.58
CA GLU A 117 -16.35 -10.45 -1.47
C GLU A 117 -16.29 -10.06 -2.94
N LYS A 118 -16.05 -11.05 -3.81
CA LYS A 118 -15.86 -10.83 -5.25
C LYS A 118 -17.10 -10.19 -5.89
N THR A 119 -18.29 -10.61 -5.47
CA THR A 119 -19.56 -10.07 -5.98
C THR A 119 -19.71 -8.60 -5.65
N GLN A 120 -19.37 -8.17 -4.43
CA GLN A 120 -19.38 -6.78 -4.02
C GLN A 120 -18.33 -5.96 -4.80
N LEU A 121 -17.14 -6.52 -5.02
CA LEU A 121 -16.12 -5.94 -5.87
C LEU A 121 -16.63 -5.70 -7.30
N GLN A 122 -17.26 -6.71 -7.91
CA GLN A 122 -17.84 -6.61 -9.25
C GLN A 122 -18.97 -5.57 -9.30
N GLU A 123 -19.83 -5.53 -8.28
CA GLU A 123 -20.91 -4.54 -8.19
C GLU A 123 -20.36 -3.12 -8.18
N VAL A 124 -19.39 -2.82 -7.32
CA VAL A 124 -18.77 -1.48 -7.25
C VAL A 124 -18.06 -1.13 -8.56
N MET A 125 -17.38 -2.10 -9.19
CA MET A 125 -16.67 -1.86 -10.45
C MET A 125 -17.60 -1.72 -11.66
N SER A 126 -18.83 -2.27 -11.61
CA SER A 126 -19.86 -2.10 -12.64
C SER A 126 -20.45 -0.69 -12.67
N GLN A 127 -20.34 0.05 -11.57
CA GLN A 127 -20.80 1.44 -11.50
C GLN A 127 -19.86 2.36 -12.29
N PRO A 128 -20.37 3.47 -12.86
CA PRO A 128 -19.56 4.45 -13.55
C PRO A 128 -18.40 4.94 -12.67
N SER A 129 -17.26 5.26 -13.28
CA SER A 129 -16.08 5.80 -12.58
C SER A 129 -16.29 7.22 -12.04
N THR A 130 -17.49 7.79 -12.16
CA THR A 130 -17.84 9.11 -11.65
C THR A 130 -18.27 9.03 -10.18
N GLY A 131 -17.61 9.78 -9.29
CA GLY A 131 -17.93 9.83 -7.86
C GLY A 131 -17.14 8.85 -6.98
N ARG A 132 -17.71 8.44 -5.84
CA ARG A 132 -17.07 7.55 -4.85
C ARG A 132 -17.34 6.06 -5.11
N ASN A 133 -17.25 5.64 -6.37
CA ASN A 133 -17.57 4.27 -6.80
C ASN A 133 -16.30 3.40 -6.78
N TYR A 134 -15.77 3.23 -5.57
CA TYR A 134 -14.57 2.45 -5.26
C TYR A 134 -14.67 1.85 -3.85
N LEU A 135 -13.95 0.75 -3.63
CA LEU A 135 -13.66 0.27 -2.29
C LEU A 135 -12.45 1.02 -1.75
N TRP A 136 -12.60 1.56 -0.54
CA TRP A 136 -11.49 2.25 0.13
C TRP A 136 -10.36 1.27 0.42
N ALA A 137 -9.13 1.71 0.16
CA ALA A 137 -7.91 1.04 0.54
C ALA A 137 -6.93 2.06 1.13
N PRO A 138 -5.91 1.60 1.89
CA PRO A 138 -4.85 2.45 2.37
C PRO A 138 -4.17 3.17 1.20
N VAL A 139 -4.21 4.51 1.23
CA VAL A 139 -3.54 5.38 0.26
C VAL A 139 -2.49 6.22 0.94
N GLY A 140 -1.43 6.47 0.19
CA GLY A 140 -0.26 7.19 0.58
C GLY A 140 0.20 8.20 -0.46
N ARG A 141 1.51 8.22 -0.70
CA ARG A 141 2.13 9.18 -1.63
C ARG A 141 1.58 9.00 -3.06
N ALA A 142 1.10 7.80 -3.41
CA ALA A 142 0.47 7.55 -4.70
C ALA A 142 -0.65 8.52 -5.08
N GLY A 143 -1.46 8.93 -4.09
CA GLY A 143 -2.58 9.82 -4.32
C GLY A 143 -2.17 11.24 -4.71
N TRP A 144 -0.88 11.57 -4.53
CA TRP A 144 -0.34 12.93 -4.63
C TRP A 144 0.98 12.97 -5.40
N ALA A 145 1.35 11.90 -6.11
CA ALA A 145 2.54 11.84 -6.94
C ALA A 145 2.09 11.53 -8.38
N TRP A 146 2.20 12.51 -9.28
CA TRP A 146 1.78 12.32 -10.68
C TRP A 146 2.58 11.21 -11.36
N GLU A 147 3.84 11.02 -10.93
CA GLU A 147 4.74 9.95 -11.36
C GLU A 147 4.20 8.55 -11.07
N TYR A 148 3.31 8.42 -10.08
CA TYR A 148 2.62 7.17 -9.74
C TYR A 148 1.73 6.69 -10.88
N HIS A 149 0.97 7.61 -11.47
CA HIS A 149 -0.03 7.30 -12.49
C HIS A 149 0.60 6.76 -13.78
N GLU A 150 1.80 7.22 -14.13
CA GLU A 150 2.43 6.88 -15.41
C GLU A 150 3.28 5.59 -15.36
N ARG A 151 3.95 5.34 -14.23
CA ARG A 151 4.92 4.23 -14.10
C ARG A 151 4.33 2.99 -13.44
N LEU A 152 3.51 3.16 -12.39
CA LEU A 152 3.01 2.00 -11.65
C LEU A 152 1.86 1.29 -12.37
N SER A 153 1.05 2.03 -13.13
CA SER A 153 -0.01 1.41 -13.95
C SER A 153 0.57 0.30 -14.82
N LYS A 154 1.70 0.56 -15.51
CA LYS A 154 2.30 -0.41 -16.44
C LYS A 154 2.66 -1.75 -15.80
N ARG A 155 3.11 -1.76 -14.53
CA ARG A 155 3.44 -3.02 -13.84
C ARG A 155 2.18 -3.79 -13.44
N PHE A 156 1.12 -3.08 -13.06
CA PHE A 156 -0.17 -3.69 -12.72
C PHE A 156 -1.03 -4.03 -13.93
N ASP A 157 -0.67 -3.52 -15.12
CA ASP A 157 -1.29 -3.87 -16.39
C ASP A 157 -0.60 -5.12 -17.04
N ASP A 158 0.46 -5.68 -16.43
CA ASP A 158 1.17 -6.89 -16.88
C ASP A 158 0.49 -8.16 -16.36
N ASP A 159 -0.17 -8.90 -17.26
CA ASP A 159 -0.85 -10.17 -16.94
C ASP A 159 0.08 -11.23 -16.34
N ASN A 160 1.37 -11.25 -16.70
CA ASN A 160 2.32 -12.19 -16.10
C ASN A 160 2.55 -11.85 -14.62
N PHE A 161 2.66 -10.56 -14.30
CA PHE A 161 2.81 -10.12 -12.93
C PHE A 161 1.55 -10.41 -12.11
N ILE A 162 0.37 -10.20 -12.67
CA ILE A 162 -0.90 -10.56 -12.03
C ILE A 162 -0.95 -12.08 -11.75
N ALA A 163 -0.55 -12.91 -12.71
CA ALA A 163 -0.50 -14.36 -12.53
C ALA A 163 0.49 -14.77 -11.41
N VAL A 164 1.64 -14.09 -11.31
CA VAL A 164 2.61 -14.29 -10.21
C VAL A 164 1.99 -13.95 -8.86
N LEU A 165 1.28 -12.82 -8.75
CA LEU A 165 0.61 -12.42 -7.51
C LEU A 165 -0.51 -13.40 -7.13
N ALA A 166 -1.34 -13.81 -8.09
CA ALA A 166 -2.39 -14.80 -7.87
C ALA A 166 -1.81 -16.13 -7.35
N LYS A 167 -0.76 -16.64 -8.00
CA LYS A 167 -0.06 -17.85 -7.55
C LYS A 167 0.52 -17.72 -6.13
N ALA A 168 0.91 -16.50 -5.74
CA ALA A 168 1.40 -16.20 -4.41
C ALA A 168 0.31 -16.08 -3.33
N GLY A 169 -0.97 -16.13 -3.70
CA GLY A 169 -2.10 -16.09 -2.77
C GLY A 169 -2.88 -14.77 -2.77
N PHE A 170 -2.38 -13.73 -3.44
CA PHE A 170 -3.13 -12.49 -3.60
C PHE A 170 -4.42 -12.73 -4.39
N GLY A 171 -5.46 -11.94 -4.11
CA GLY A 171 -6.77 -12.09 -4.71
C GLY A 171 -7.38 -13.47 -4.45
N ARG A 172 -6.98 -14.16 -3.37
CA ARG A 172 -7.39 -15.55 -3.09
C ARG A 172 -7.04 -16.53 -4.23
N GLY A 173 -6.00 -16.23 -5.00
CA GLY A 173 -5.59 -17.02 -6.16
C GLY A 173 -6.35 -16.71 -7.45
N ASP A 174 -7.28 -15.77 -7.45
CA ASP A 174 -8.07 -15.36 -8.61
C ASP A 174 -7.50 -14.05 -9.22
N PRO A 175 -6.92 -14.11 -10.44
CA PRO A 175 -6.44 -12.92 -11.15
C PRO A 175 -7.50 -11.83 -11.34
N GLU A 176 -8.78 -12.20 -11.44
CA GLU A 176 -9.86 -11.24 -11.62
C GLU A 176 -10.04 -10.36 -10.37
N ILE A 177 -9.97 -10.94 -9.17
CA ILE A 177 -10.03 -10.17 -7.92
C ILE A 177 -8.88 -9.15 -7.87
N ILE A 178 -7.68 -9.54 -8.31
CA ILE A 178 -6.52 -8.64 -8.35
C ILE A 178 -6.78 -7.47 -9.32
N LYS A 179 -7.29 -7.75 -10.53
CA LYS A 179 -7.64 -6.71 -11.52
C LYS A 179 -8.69 -5.74 -10.98
N LEU A 180 -9.75 -6.25 -10.35
CA LEU A 180 -10.80 -5.43 -9.74
C LEU A 180 -10.24 -4.57 -8.59
N ALA A 181 -9.34 -5.13 -7.76
CA ALA A 181 -8.71 -4.39 -6.68
C ALA A 181 -7.78 -3.27 -7.20
N ILE A 182 -7.00 -3.53 -8.24
CA ILE A 182 -6.16 -2.53 -8.91
C ILE A 182 -7.04 -1.39 -9.46
N GLU A 183 -8.12 -1.72 -10.17
CA GLU A 183 -9.03 -0.72 -10.72
C GLU A 183 -9.71 0.11 -9.62
N SER A 184 -10.18 -0.54 -8.56
CA SER A 184 -10.71 0.15 -7.39
C SER A 184 -9.69 1.11 -6.78
N HIS A 185 -8.44 0.68 -6.63
CA HIS A 185 -7.36 1.54 -6.13
C HIS A 185 -7.10 2.72 -7.07
N LYS A 186 -7.04 2.51 -8.39
CA LYS A 186 -6.91 3.60 -9.38
C LYS A 186 -8.04 4.63 -9.21
N ARG A 187 -9.28 4.21 -8.98
CA ARG A 187 -10.41 5.11 -8.70
C ARG A 187 -10.28 5.85 -7.38
N VAL A 188 -9.81 5.20 -6.31
CA VAL A 188 -9.53 5.89 -5.02
C VAL A 188 -8.52 7.01 -5.25
N LEU A 189 -7.41 6.71 -5.92
CA LEU A 189 -6.35 7.69 -6.20
C LEU A 189 -6.86 8.85 -7.06
N GLY A 190 -7.63 8.56 -8.11
CA GLY A 190 -8.25 9.59 -8.95
C GLY A 190 -9.25 10.49 -8.21
N SER A 191 -9.83 10.01 -7.11
CA SER A 191 -10.73 10.81 -6.26
C SER A 191 -10.00 11.76 -5.31
N LEU A 192 -8.69 11.57 -5.11
CA LEU A 192 -7.85 12.46 -4.33
C LEU A 192 -7.48 13.64 -5.22
N HIS A 193 -8.28 14.69 -5.13
CA HIS A 193 -8.11 15.87 -5.98
C HIS A 193 -6.85 16.63 -5.57
N TRP A 194 -5.95 16.87 -6.52
CA TRP A 194 -5.04 18.01 -6.48
C TRP A 194 -5.88 19.28 -6.34
N ARG A 195 -5.89 19.87 -5.15
CA ARG A 195 -6.35 21.24 -4.92
C ARG A 195 -5.16 22.10 -4.59
#